data_AF-A0A958ZB74-F1
#
_entry.id   AF-A0A958ZB74-F1
#
_cell.length_a   1.000
_cell.length_b   1.000
_cell.length_c   1.000
_cell.angle_alpha   90.00
_cell.angle_beta   90.00
_cell.angle_gamma   90.00
#
_symmetry.space_group_name_H-M   'P 1'
#
loop_
_entity.id
_entity.type
_entity.pdbx_description
1 polymer ?
#
loop_
_entity_poly.entity_id
_entity_poly.type
_entity_poly.pdbx_seq_one_letter_code
_entity_poly.pdbx_strand_id
1 'polypeptide(L)'
;MKYSIPFLLAVFFPLLMLAQKEYHVFPEDYKKSPGKSTGDGSLLNPWDLQTALNQKNDVVNGGDTIWLHEGVYTGRYISKIE
;
A
#
# COMPACT_ATOMS: atom_id res chain seq x y z
N MET A 1 26.54 -19.91 22.00
CA MET A 1 25.99 -19.87 20.62
C MET A 1 24.55 -20.41 20.48
N LYS A 2 23.93 -21.05 21.49
CA LYS A 2 22.55 -21.59 21.36
C LYS A 2 21.41 -20.56 21.51
N TYR A 3 21.65 -19.44 22.22
CA TYR A 3 20.63 -18.40 22.45
C TYR A 3 20.69 -17.24 21.44
N SER A 4 21.70 -17.22 20.57
CA SER A 4 21.96 -16.11 19.65
C SER A 4 20.92 -16.00 18.52
N ILE A 5 20.36 -17.13 18.06
CA ILE A 5 19.34 -17.17 17.00
C ILE A 5 17.97 -16.69 17.48
N PRO A 6 17.40 -17.19 18.60
CA PRO A 6 16.12 -16.67 19.10
C PRO A 6 16.21 -15.20 19.52
N PHE A 7 17.37 -14.74 20.01
CA PHE A 7 17.59 -13.32 20.29
C PHE A 7 17.61 -12.46 19.02
N LEU A 8 18.29 -12.90 17.96
CA LEU A 8 18.27 -12.23 16.65
C LEU A 8 16.85 -12.16 16.08
N LEU A 9 16.09 -13.26 16.13
CA LEU A 9 14.69 -13.27 15.67
C LEU A 9 13.79 -12.33 16.47
N ALA A 10 13.95 -12.28 17.79
CA ALA A 10 13.18 -11.39 18.67
C ALA A 10 13.45 -9.90 18.41
N VAL A 11 14.67 -9.54 17.97
CA VAL A 11 15.02 -8.16 17.62
C VAL A 11 14.59 -7.82 16.18
N PHE A 12 14.72 -8.76 15.24
CA PHE A 12 14.44 -8.51 13.82
C PHE A 12 12.93 -8.45 13.50
N PHE A 13 12.10 -9.23 14.21
CA PHE A 13 10.65 -9.26 14.01
C PHE A 13 9.94 -7.91 14.24
N PRO A 14 10.19 -7.15 15.31
CA PRO A 14 9.57 -5.83 15.48
C PRO A 14 10.09 -4.78 14.50
N LEU A 15 11.34 -4.89 14.03
CA LEU A 15 11.89 -3.96 13.03
C LEU A 15 11.18 -4.07 11.66
N LEU A 16 10.76 -5.28 11.28
CA LEU A 16 9.97 -5.48 10.06
C LEU A 16 8.55 -4.87 10.16
N MET A 17 8.00 -4.77 11.38
CA MET A 17 6.70 -4.13 11.63
C MET A 17 6.77 -2.61 11.64
N LEU A 18 7.97 -2.03 11.79
CA LEU A 18 8.22 -0.58 11.73
C LEU A 18 8.60 -0.10 10.32
N ALA A 19 8.70 -1.02 9.34
CA ALA A 19 8.97 -0.66 7.97
C ALA A 19 7.75 0.06 7.37
N GLN A 20 8.00 1.23 6.81
CA GLN A 20 7.03 2.02 6.07
C GLN A 20 6.47 1.20 4.91
N LYS A 21 5.14 1.11 4.80
CA LYS A 21 4.51 0.37 3.71
C LYS A 21 4.42 1.21 2.45
N GLU A 22 4.44 0.52 1.32
CA GLU A 22 4.24 1.11 0.01
C GLU A 22 2.98 0.53 -0.62
N TYR A 23 2.17 1.40 -1.21
CA TYR A 23 0.96 1.06 -1.93
C TYR A 23 1.01 1.62 -3.35
N HIS A 24 0.34 0.95 -4.28
CA HIS A 24 0.40 1.25 -5.71
C HIS A 24 -1.00 1.52 -6.25
N VAL A 25 -1.11 2.59 -7.03
CA VAL A 25 -2.33 3.04 -7.66
C VAL A 25 -2.10 3.11 -9.16
N PHE A 26 -2.93 2.43 -9.93
CA PHE A 26 -2.87 2.43 -11.40
C PHE A 26 -4.21 2.89 -11.98
N PRO A 27 -4.23 3.45 -13.20
CA PRO A 27 -5.46 3.65 -13.93
C PRO A 27 -6.22 2.34 -14.12
N GLU A 28 -7.55 2.40 -14.18
CA GLU A 28 -8.42 1.23 -14.40
C GLU A 28 -8.19 0.59 -15.78
N ASP A 29 -7.74 1.36 -16.77
CA ASP A 29 -7.46 0.92 -18.14
C ASP A 29 -6.00 0.49 -18.37
N TYR A 30 -5.17 0.46 -17.31
CA TYR A 30 -3.77 0.06 -17.43
C TYR A 30 -3.63 -1.43 -17.81
N LYS A 31 -2.82 -1.72 -18.83
CA LYS A 31 -2.81 -3.04 -19.49
C LYS A 31 -2.34 -4.21 -18.61
N LYS A 32 -1.33 -3.97 -17.76
CA LYS A 32 -0.63 -5.05 -17.03
C LYS A 32 -1.20 -5.28 -15.63
N SER A 33 -1.51 -4.19 -14.94
CA SER A 33 -1.94 -4.16 -13.55
C SER A 33 -2.96 -3.04 -13.36
N PRO A 34 -4.17 -3.19 -13.93
CA PRO A 34 -5.20 -2.18 -13.79
C PRO A 34 -5.56 -1.97 -12.32
N GLY A 35 -5.71 -0.71 -11.91
CA GLY A 35 -6.21 -0.37 -10.58
C GLY A 35 -7.64 -0.86 -10.42
N LYS A 36 -7.97 -1.40 -9.24
CA LYS A 36 -9.31 -1.90 -8.94
C LYS A 36 -9.75 -1.52 -7.54
N SER A 37 -11.05 -1.38 -7.38
CA SER A 37 -11.66 -1.12 -6.08
C SER A 37 -11.50 -2.29 -5.11
N THR A 38 -11.30 -3.49 -5.65
CA THR A 38 -11.02 -4.73 -4.91
C THR A 38 -9.52 -5.02 -4.74
N GLY A 39 -8.63 -4.11 -5.17
CA GLY A 39 -7.19 -4.26 -4.98
C GLY A 39 -6.80 -4.26 -3.50
N ASP A 40 -5.59 -4.74 -3.20
CA ASP A 40 -4.98 -4.69 -1.87
C ASP A 40 -3.89 -3.61 -1.76
N GLY A 41 -3.66 -2.87 -2.85
CA GLY A 41 -2.66 -1.81 -2.94
C GLY A 41 -1.25 -2.34 -3.22
N SER A 42 -1.04 -3.65 -3.37
CA SER A 42 0.24 -4.19 -3.84
C SER A 42 0.46 -3.88 -5.32
N LEU A 43 1.71 -4.02 -5.78
CA LEU A 43 2.06 -3.87 -7.20
C LEU A 43 1.31 -4.86 -8.13
N LEU A 44 0.92 -6.03 -7.61
CA LEU A 44 0.21 -7.06 -8.38
C LEU A 44 -1.31 -6.84 -8.39
N ASN A 45 -1.86 -6.30 -7.30
CA ASN A 45 -3.29 -5.99 -7.16
C ASN A 45 -3.48 -4.52 -6.71
N PRO A 46 -3.13 -3.55 -7.58
CA PRO A 46 -3.14 -2.14 -7.19
C PRO A 46 -4.56 -1.63 -6.99
N TRP A 47 -4.67 -0.55 -6.22
CA TRP A 47 -5.93 0.20 -6.10
C TRP A 47 -6.18 1.05 -7.34
N ASP A 48 -7.47 1.34 -7.59
CA ASP A 48 -7.84 2.53 -8.36
C ASP A 48 -7.67 3.79 -7.49
N LEU A 49 -7.72 4.97 -8.12
CA LEU A 49 -7.48 6.24 -7.42
C LEU A 49 -8.56 6.53 -6.36
N GLN A 50 -9.82 6.16 -6.60
CA GLN A 50 -10.88 6.44 -5.62
C GLN A 50 -10.72 5.57 -4.37
N THR A 51 -10.31 4.32 -4.51
CA THR A 51 -10.00 3.44 -3.39
C THR A 51 -8.79 3.92 -2.61
N ALA A 52 -7.74 4.39 -3.30
CA ALA A 52 -6.58 4.96 -2.62
C ALA A 52 -6.92 6.21 -1.78
N LEU A 53 -7.80 7.07 -2.29
CA LEU A 53 -8.23 8.31 -1.61
C LEU A 53 -9.24 8.08 -0.46
N ASN A 54 -9.74 6.85 -0.31
CA ASN A 54 -10.69 6.44 0.72
C ASN A 54 -10.05 5.49 1.76
N GLN A 55 -8.73 5.35 1.76
CA GLN A 55 -8.05 4.49 2.72
C GLN A 55 -8.18 5.02 4.14
N LYS A 56 -8.28 4.08 5.08
CA LYS A 56 -8.40 4.34 6.50
C LYS A 56 -7.04 4.26 7.18
N ASN A 57 -6.94 4.89 8.35
CA ASN A 57 -5.73 4.95 9.15
C ASN A 57 -5.25 3.57 9.68
N ASP A 58 -6.09 2.53 9.66
CA ASP A 58 -5.68 1.16 10.00
C ASP A 58 -5.00 0.42 8.83
N VAL A 59 -5.17 0.91 7.60
CA VAL A 59 -4.53 0.37 6.40
C VAL A 59 -3.30 1.21 6.02
N VAL A 60 -3.48 2.52 5.85
CA VAL A 60 -2.41 3.45 5.48
C VAL A 60 -2.08 4.31 6.70
N ASN A 61 -0.88 4.13 7.23
CA ASN A 61 -0.42 4.79 8.45
C ASN A 61 0.38 6.06 8.14
N GLY A 62 0.57 6.88 9.18
CA GLY A 62 1.47 8.03 9.11
C GLY A 62 2.87 7.60 8.70
N GLY A 63 3.33 8.15 7.58
CA GLY A 63 4.62 7.83 6.99
C GLY A 63 4.51 6.91 5.79
N ASP A 64 3.48 6.09 5.59
CA ASP A 64 3.38 5.20 4.42
C ASP A 64 3.42 5.96 3.07
N THR A 65 3.87 5.30 2.01
CA THR A 65 3.92 5.89 0.66
C THR A 65 2.85 5.30 -0.24
N ILE A 66 2.05 6.15 -0.89
CA ILE A 66 1.15 5.75 -1.97
C ILE A 66 1.73 6.25 -3.29
N TRP A 67 2.16 5.33 -4.14
CA TRP A 67 2.66 5.61 -5.48
C TRP A 67 1.53 5.69 -6.49
N LEU A 68 1.36 6.86 -7.10
CA LEU A 68 0.50 7.05 -8.26
C LEU A 68 1.31 6.82 -9.55
N HIS A 69 0.96 5.79 -10.30
CA HIS A 69 1.68 5.43 -11.53
C HIS A 69 1.17 6.22 -12.74
N GLU A 70 1.92 6.17 -13.83
CA GLU A 70 1.60 6.88 -15.07
C GLU A 70 0.25 6.46 -15.69
N GLY A 71 -0.41 7.43 -16.33
CA GLY A 71 -1.62 7.22 -17.11
C GLY A 71 -2.71 8.25 -16.81
N VAL A 72 -3.94 7.97 -17.25
CA VAL A 72 -5.07 8.91 -17.17
C VAL A 72 -6.13 8.40 -16.19
N TYR A 73 -6.30 9.12 -15.10
CA TYR A 73 -7.33 8.84 -14.09
C TYR A 73 -8.57 9.66 -14.41
N THR A 74 -9.53 9.04 -15.09
CA THR A 74 -10.77 9.71 -15.53
C THR A 74 -11.86 9.55 -14.49
N GLY A 75 -12.35 10.66 -13.92
CA GLY A 75 -13.50 10.62 -13.01
C GLY A 75 -13.59 11.83 -12.08
N ARG A 76 -14.61 11.80 -11.23
CA ARG A 76 -14.75 12.71 -10.08
C ARG A 76 -14.31 11.97 -8.84
N TYR A 77 -13.24 12.44 -8.21
CA TYR A 77 -12.66 11.81 -7.03
C TYR A 77 -13.01 12.59 -5.76
N ILE A 78 -13.34 11.87 -4.69
CA ILE A 78 -13.55 12.41 -3.36
C ILE A 78 -12.45 11.85 -2.46
N SER A 79 -11.71 12.73 -1.79
CA SER A 79 -10.80 12.32 -0.73
C SER A 79 -11.51 12.43 0.61
N LYS A 80 -11.57 11.31 1.34
CA LYS A 80 -12.17 11.24 2.66
C LYS A 80 -11.13 10.65 3.61
N ILE A 81 -10.64 11.48 4.52
CA ILE A 81 -9.69 11.09 5.55
C ILE A 81 -10.47 10.95 6.86
N GLU A 82 -10.57 9.73 7.39
CA GLU A 82 -11.24 9.40 8.67
C GLU A 82 -10.27 8.72 9.63
#